data_AF-A0A0U2XW74-F1
#
_entry.id   AF-A0A0U2XW74-F1
#
_cell.length_a   1.000
_cell.length_b   1.000
_cell.length_c   1.000
_cell.angle_alpha   90.00
_cell.angle_beta   90.00
_cell.angle_gamma   90.00
#
_symmetry.space_group_name_H-M   'P 1'
#
loop_
_entity.id
_entity.type
_entity.pdbx_description
1 polymer ?
#
loop_
_entity_poly.entity_id
_entity_poly.type
_entity_poly.pdbx_seq_one_letter_code
_entity_poly.pdbx_strand_id
1 'polypeptide(L)' 'MKKKSIILIAAVSALALAGCQEPNIEYNGQLIPVSEAEERIADELEVENPDLDLEVMISEESDD' A
#
# COMPACT_ATOMS: atom_id res chain seq x y z
N MET A 1 -15.30 39.55 3.42
CA MET A 1 -14.58 38.72 2.41
C MET A 1 -13.62 37.70 3.03
N LYS A 2 -13.05 37.93 4.24
CA LYS A 2 -12.09 37.03 4.91
C LYS A 2 -12.60 35.61 5.25
N LYS A 3 -13.90 35.45 5.56
CA LYS A 3 -14.49 34.16 5.96
C LYS A 3 -14.62 33.15 4.81
N LYS A 4 -14.73 33.64 3.56
CA LYS A 4 -14.87 32.79 2.36
C LYS A 4 -13.52 32.15 1.95
N SER A 5 -12.40 32.82 2.20
CA SER A 5 -11.05 32.28 1.91
C SER A 5 -10.62 31.13 2.84
N ILE A 6 -11.05 31.14 4.10
CA ILE A 6 -10.65 30.09 5.07
C ILE A 6 -11.30 28.74 4.72
N ILE A 7 -12.56 28.75 4.27
CA ILE A 7 -13.29 27.54 3.87
C ILE A 7 -12.64 26.88 2.64
N LEU A 8 -12.11 27.69 1.73
CA LEU A 8 -11.52 27.20 0.48
C LEU A 8 -10.16 26.51 0.71
N ILE A 9 -9.38 26.98 1.68
CA ILE A 9 -8.09 26.38 2.05
C ILE A 9 -8.28 25.04 2.79
N ALA A 10 -9.31 24.94 3.63
CA ALA A 10 -9.66 23.70 4.33
C ALA A 10 -10.14 22.59 3.36
N ALA A 11 -10.87 22.96 2.29
CA ALA A 11 -11.33 22.00 1.29
C ALA A 11 -10.17 21.44 0.43
N VAL A 12 -9.18 22.27 0.10
CA VAL A 12 -8.01 21.85 -0.69
C VAL A 12 -7.08 20.92 0.10
N SER A 13 -6.96 21.12 1.41
CA SER A 13 -6.13 20.28 2.28
C SER A 13 -6.73 18.88 2.53
N ALA A 14 -8.06 18.75 2.52
CA ALA A 14 -8.73 17.45 2.65
C ALA A 14 -8.56 16.54 1.42
N LEU A 15 -8.47 17.11 0.21
CA LEU A 15 -8.30 16.35 -1.03
C LEU A 15 -6.86 15.82 -1.20
N ALA A 16 -5.87 16.46 -0.59
CA ALA A 16 -4.47 16.04 -0.69
C ALA A 16 -4.14 14.76 0.11
N LEU A 17 -4.98 14.35 1.06
CA LEU A 17 -4.76 13.14 1.87
C LEU A 17 -5.27 11.84 1.22
N ALA A 18 -6.07 11.92 0.16
CA ALA A 18 -6.65 10.75 -0.50
C ALA A 18 -5.67 10.00 -1.42
N GLY A 19 -4.45 10.52 -1.61
CA GLY A 19 -3.44 9.93 -2.51
C GLY A 19 -2.58 8.83 -1.90
N CYS A 20 -2.68 8.54 -0.60
CA CYS A 20 -1.90 7.51 0.08
C CYS A 20 -2.73 6.23 0.28
N GLN A 21 -3.38 5.74 -0.78
CA GLN A 21 -4.07 4.46 -0.72
C GLN A 21 -3.19 3.40 -1.36
N GLU A 22 -2.69 2.48 -0.53
CA GLU A 22 -1.95 1.31 -0.99
C GLU A 22 -2.84 0.42 -1.86
N PRO A 23 -2.33 -0.14 -2.97
CA PRO A 23 -3.08 -1.12 -3.76
C PRO A 23 -3.34 -2.39 -2.94
N ASN A 24 -4.48 -3.03 -3.22
CA ASN A 24 -4.77 -4.36 -2.69
C ASN A 24 -4.63 -5.40 -3.80
N ILE A 25 -4.24 -6.62 -3.43
CA ILE A 25 -4.19 -7.80 -4.30
C ILE A 25 -5.00 -8.95 -3.71
N GLU A 26 -5.39 -9.90 -4.56
CA GLU A 26 -5.98 -11.15 -4.10
C GLU A 26 -4.86 -12.15 -3.77
N TYR A 27 -4.79 -12.56 -2.50
CA TYR A 27 -3.85 -13.56 -2.02
C TYR A 27 -4.59 -14.56 -1.13
N ASN A 28 -4.47 -15.86 -1.44
CA ASN A 28 -5.19 -16.94 -0.74
C ASN A 28 -6.71 -16.72 -0.63
N GLY A 29 -7.33 -16.15 -1.68
CA GLY A 29 -8.77 -15.86 -1.75
C GLY A 29 -9.22 -14.69 -0.88
N GLN A 30 -8.29 -13.88 -0.37
CA GLN A 30 -8.56 -12.67 0.39
C GLN A 30 -7.99 -11.45 -0.34
N LEU A 31 -8.76 -10.36 -0.36
CA LEU A 31 -8.28 -9.07 -0.84
C LEU A 31 -7.53 -8.37 0.30
N ILE A 32 -6.21 -8.30 0.19
CA ILE A 32 -5.32 -7.71 1.21
C ILE A 32 -4.40 -6.64 0.60
N PRO A 33 -3.84 -5.72 1.41
CA PRO A 33 -2.84 -4.76 0.95
C PRO A 33 -1.60 -5.48 0.39
N VAL A 34 -0.92 -4.89 -0.60
CA VAL A 34 0.30 -5.47 -1.19
C VAL A 34 1.37 -5.72 -0.14
N SER A 35 1.57 -4.79 0.79
CA SER A 35 2.55 -4.93 1.87
C SER A 35 2.24 -6.15 2.75
N GLU A 36 0.97 -6.39 3.07
CA GLU A 36 0.58 -7.57 3.86
C GLU A 36 0.82 -8.88 3.11
N ALA A 37 0.65 -8.89 1.79
CA ALA A 37 0.95 -10.05 0.97
C ALA A 37 2.46 -10.32 0.89
N GLU A 38 3.28 -9.28 0.74
CA GLU A 38 4.75 -9.37 0.73
C GLU A 38 5.27 -10.01 2.03
N GLU A 39 4.80 -9.54 3.19
CA GLU A 39 5.18 -10.09 4.50
C GLU A 39 4.77 -11.56 4.63
N ARG A 40 3.55 -11.94 4.22
CA ARG A 40 3.10 -13.34 4.30
C ARG A 40 3.94 -14.26 3.41
N ILE A 41 4.35 -13.79 2.24
CA ILE A 41 5.21 -14.56 1.33
C ILE A 41 6.62 -14.68 1.92
N ALA A 42 7.15 -13.61 2.51
CA ALA A 42 8.44 -13.65 3.21
C ALA A 42 8.41 -14.68 4.35
N ASP A 43 7.41 -14.62 5.24
CA ASP A 43 7.21 -15.58 6.33
C ASP A 43 7.19 -17.04 5.82
N GLU A 44 6.45 -17.31 4.74
CA GLU A 44 6.36 -18.64 4.14
C GLU A 44 7.72 -19.14 3.61
N LEU A 45 8.53 -18.25 3.01
CA LEU A 45 9.85 -18.58 2.49
C LEU A 45 10.90 -18.76 3.59
N GLU A 46 10.79 -18.00 4.68
CA GLU A 46 11.70 -18.07 5.83
C GLU A 46 11.51 -19.33 6.67
N VAL A 47 10.31 -19.94 6.66
CA VAL A 47 10.10 -21.27 7.24
C VAL A 47 11.04 -22.31 6.63
N GLU A 48 11.33 -22.20 5.33
CA GLU A 48 12.27 -23.08 4.63
C GLU A 48 13.72 -22.59 4.72
N ASN A 49 13.93 -21.31 5.07
CA ASN A 49 15.22 -20.64 5.14
C ASN A 49 15.41 -19.90 6.48
N PRO A 50 15.45 -20.61 7.62
CA PRO A 50 15.34 -20.01 8.96
C PRO A 50 16.51 -19.10 9.37
N ASP A 51 17.61 -19.11 8.62
CA ASP A 51 18.78 -18.27 8.84
C ASP A 51 18.78 -17.02 7.95
N LEU A 52 17.76 -16.84 7.09
CA LEU A 52 17.63 -15.72 6.17
C LEU A 52 16.49 -14.80 6.61
N ASP A 53 16.69 -13.50 6.37
CA ASP A 53 15.71 -12.43 6.51
C ASP A 53 15.42 -11.94 5.08
N LEU A 54 14.23 -12.26 4.56
CA LEU A 54 13.90 -12.14 3.15
C LEU A 54 12.94 -10.96 2.91
N GLU A 55 13.39 -9.99 2.11
CA GLU A 55 12.51 -8.92 1.62
C GLU A 55 11.88 -9.32 0.27
N VAL A 56 10.55 -9.38 0.22
CA VAL A 56 9.77 -9.68 -0.99
C VAL A 56 9.15 -8.39 -1.51
N MET A 57 9.22 -8.17 -2.83
CA MET A 57 8.51 -7.07 -3.49
C MET A 57 7.62 -7.57 -4.62
N ILE A 58 6.36 -7.15 -4.62
CA ILE A 58 5.38 -7.41 -5.67
C ILE A 58 5.25 -6.14 -6.49
N SER A 59 5.64 -6.21 -7.76
CA SER A 59 5.44 -5.13 -8.72
C SER A 59 4.59 -5.60 -9.89
N GLU A 60 3.81 -4.69 -10.47
CA GLU A 60 3.11 -4.95 -11.73
C GLU A 60 4.13 -5.16 -12.85
N GLU A 61 4.00 -6.28 -13.57
CA GLU A 61 4.78 -6.51 -14.79
C GLU A 61 4.23 -5.63 -15.91
N SER A 62 5.10 -4.80 -16.50
CA SER A 62 4.76 -3.98 -17.66
C SER A 62 5.30 -4.66 -18.91
N ASP A 63 4.40 -5.22 -19.74
CA ASP A 63 4.72 -5.68 -21.09
C ASP A 63 4.99 -4.44 -22.00
N ASP A 64 6.27 -4.07 -22.16
CA ASP A 64 6.74 -3.16 -23.23
C ASP A 64 7.24 -3.95 -24.45
#